data_AF-A0A349M327-F1
#
_entry.id   AF-A0A349M327-F1
#
_cell.length_a   1.000
_cell.length_b   1.000
_cell.length_c   1.000
_cell.angle_alpha   90.00
_cell.angle_beta   90.00
_cell.angle_gamma   90.00
#
_symmetry.space_group_name_H-M   'P 1'
#
loop_
_entity.id
_entity.type
_entity.pdbx_description
1 polymer ?
#
loop_
_entity_poly.entity_id
_entity_poly.type
_entity_poly.pdbx_seq_one_letter_code
_entity_poly.pdbx_strand_id
1 'polypeptide(L)'
;MLMHSATDGFAQPAQVPGYTIAAKTGTATTQGLSSDQTEASVAGFIPATNPMFVILVKIDRPQQTIYGGTAAAPLWKAIGQQLMWYYHVPPDGA
;
A
#
# COMPACT_ATOMS: atom_id res chain seq x y z
N MET A 1 10.95 -11.09 -2.73
CA MET A 1 10.96 -9.84 -3.53
C MET A 1 9.53 -9.31 -3.62
N LEU A 2 9.32 -8.01 -3.91
CA LEU A 2 8.16 -7.17 -3.53
C LEU A 2 6.77 -7.82 -3.38
N MET A 3 6.33 -8.70 -4.29
CA MET A 3 5.06 -9.45 -4.14
C MET A 3 5.01 -10.23 -2.82
N HIS A 4 6.11 -10.87 -2.42
CA HIS A 4 6.21 -11.58 -1.13
C HIS A 4 6.05 -10.65 0.08
N SER A 5 6.44 -9.36 -0.03
CA SER A 5 6.18 -8.40 1.05
C SER A 5 4.69 -8.12 1.21
N ALA A 6 3.91 -8.27 0.14
CA ALA A 6 2.47 -8.06 0.11
C ALA A 6 1.69 -9.35 0.37
N THR A 7 2.24 -10.53 0.11
CA THR A 7 1.60 -11.82 0.42
C THR A 7 1.98 -12.37 1.78
N ASP A 8 3.20 -12.17 2.25
CA ASP A 8 3.71 -12.83 3.47
C ASP A 8 4.47 -11.86 4.39
N GLY A 9 4.47 -10.56 4.05
CA GLY A 9 5.16 -9.53 4.79
C GLY A 9 4.23 -8.44 5.33
N PHE A 10 4.85 -7.36 5.82
CA PHE A 10 4.14 -6.25 6.46
C PHE A 10 3.21 -5.43 5.54
N ALA A 11 3.22 -5.68 4.23
CA ALA A 11 2.32 -5.03 3.28
C ALA A 11 1.03 -5.83 3.01
N GLN A 12 0.82 -6.96 3.70
CA GLN A 12 -0.41 -7.78 3.65
C GLN A 12 -1.72 -6.97 3.68
N PRO A 13 -1.88 -5.94 4.55
CA PRO A 13 -3.10 -5.16 4.59
C PRO A 13 -3.42 -4.35 3.31
N ALA A 14 -2.45 -4.21 2.39
CA ALA A 14 -2.60 -3.52 1.12
C ALA A 14 -3.24 -4.41 0.03
N GLN A 15 -3.47 -5.71 0.29
CA GLN A 15 -4.00 -6.66 -0.69
C GLN A 15 -5.36 -6.27 -1.26
N VAL A 16 -5.46 -6.38 -2.59
CA VAL A 16 -6.66 -6.13 -3.37
C VAL A 16 -7.21 -7.48 -3.83
N PRO A 17 -8.39 -7.92 -3.36
CA PRO A 17 -8.98 -9.20 -3.76
C PRO A 17 -9.10 -9.33 -5.29
N GLY A 18 -8.66 -10.48 -5.83
CA GLY A 18 -8.67 -10.76 -7.27
C GLY A 18 -7.47 -10.19 -8.06
N TYR A 19 -6.55 -9.49 -7.40
CA TYR A 19 -5.40 -8.90 -8.07
C TYR A 19 -4.11 -9.22 -7.34
N THR A 20 -3.09 -9.60 -8.12
CA THR A 20 -1.74 -9.66 -7.60
C THR A 20 -1.24 -8.25 -7.31
N ILE A 21 -0.56 -8.07 -6.18
CA ILE A 21 0.04 -6.79 -5.83
C ILE A 21 1.51 -6.95 -5.45
N ALA A 22 2.28 -5.92 -5.77
CA ALA A 22 3.64 -5.75 -5.31
C ALA A 22 3.67 -4.44 -4.54
N ALA A 23 3.86 -4.51 -3.22
CA ALA A 23 3.86 -3.33 -2.37
C ALA A 23 4.91 -3.40 -1.26
N LYS A 24 5.36 -2.23 -0.83
CA LYS A 24 6.23 -2.04 0.32
C LYS A 24 5.66 -0.97 1.23
N THR A 25 5.72 -1.23 2.52
CA THR A 25 5.38 -0.27 3.57
C THR A 25 6.63 0.46 4.05
N GLY A 26 6.46 1.72 4.41
CA GLY A 26 7.47 2.58 5.01
C GLY A 26 6.93 3.28 6.25
N THR A 27 7.80 3.51 7.22
CA THR A 27 7.52 4.34 8.40
C THR A 27 8.79 5.12 8.69
N ALA A 28 8.70 6.44 8.57
CA ALA A 28 9.82 7.33 8.80
C ALA A 28 9.48 8.30 9.92
N THR A 29 10.43 8.60 10.79
CA THR A 29 10.29 9.73 11.70
C THR A 29 10.47 11.02 10.91
N THR A 30 9.58 11.99 11.15
CA THR A 30 9.66 13.29 10.49
C THR A 30 10.89 14.02 11.01
N GLN A 31 11.81 14.38 10.11
CA GLN A 31 13.07 15.04 10.46
C GLN A 31 12.83 16.33 11.26
N GLY A 32 13.55 16.50 12.38
CA GLY A 32 13.44 17.68 13.23
C GLY A 32 12.22 17.73 14.16
N LEU A 33 11.39 16.68 14.17
CA LEU A 33 10.28 16.54 15.11
C LEU A 33 10.51 15.39 16.09
N SER A 34 9.65 15.31 17.11
CA SER A 34 9.64 14.24 18.10
C SER A 34 9.40 12.87 17.45
N SER A 35 9.85 11.80 18.11
CA SER A 35 9.82 10.42 17.58
C SER A 35 8.42 9.87 17.31
N ASP A 36 7.40 10.48 17.86
CA ASP A 36 5.97 10.20 17.65
C ASP A 36 5.41 10.86 16.37
N GLN A 37 6.10 11.86 15.81
CA GLN A 37 5.71 12.49 14.55
C GLN A 37 6.28 11.70 13.37
N THR A 38 5.48 10.81 12.83
CA THR A 38 5.89 9.89 11.75
C THR A 38 5.21 10.18 10.42
N GLU A 39 5.83 9.70 9.36
CA GLU A 39 5.26 9.58 8.03
C GLU A 39 5.02 8.10 7.74
N ALA A 40 3.75 7.74 7.56
CA ALA A 40 3.33 6.39 7.24
C ALA A 40 3.07 6.26 5.74
N SER A 41 3.67 5.27 5.08
CA SER A 41 3.54 5.14 3.63
C SER A 41 3.39 3.71 3.13
N VAL A 42 2.72 3.59 1.98
CA VAL A 42 2.69 2.39 1.13
C VAL A 42 2.93 2.79 -0.31
N ALA A 43 3.88 2.14 -0.96
CA ALA A 43 4.21 2.29 -2.37
C ALA A 43 4.19 0.92 -3.05
N GLY A 44 3.80 0.88 -4.33
CA GLY A 44 3.60 -0.38 -5.03
C GLY A 44 2.95 -0.23 -6.40
N PHE A 45 2.62 -1.35 -7.01
CA PHE A 45 1.95 -1.40 -8.29
C PHE A 45 0.95 -2.57 -8.38
N ILE A 46 -0.03 -2.39 -9.25
CA ILE A 46 -1.16 -3.30 -9.44
C ILE A 46 -1.65 -3.24 -10.92
N PRO A 47 -2.00 -4.38 -11.55
CA PRO A 47 -1.69 -5.75 -11.11
C PRO A 47 -0.17 -6.03 -11.11
N ALA A 48 0.33 -6.97 -10.31
CA ALA A 48 1.77 -7.19 -10.21
C ALA A 48 2.36 -7.98 -11.39
N THR A 49 1.56 -8.83 -12.05
CA THR A 49 2.01 -9.61 -13.21
C THR A 49 2.10 -8.78 -14.49
N ASN A 50 1.17 -7.85 -14.68
CA ASN A 50 1.14 -6.89 -15.78
C ASN A 50 0.80 -5.46 -15.26
N PRO A 51 1.79 -4.72 -14.74
CA PRO A 51 1.56 -3.45 -14.04
C PRO A 51 0.89 -2.38 -14.89
N MET A 52 -0.24 -1.88 -14.40
CA MET A 52 -1.02 -0.81 -15.04
C MET A 52 -0.99 0.49 -14.23
N PHE A 53 -0.96 0.39 -12.90
CA PHE A 53 -0.93 1.55 -12.01
C PHE A 53 0.20 1.43 -10.98
N VAL A 54 0.89 2.54 -10.78
CA VAL A 54 1.73 2.79 -9.60
C VAL A 54 0.93 3.71 -8.70
N ILE A 55 0.80 3.35 -7.43
CA ILE A 55 0.14 4.21 -6.44
C ILE A 55 1.23 4.61 -5.42
N LEU A 56 1.03 5.71 -4.71
CA LEU A 56 1.77 6.05 -3.50
C LEU A 56 0.77 6.65 -2.52
N VAL A 57 0.64 6.05 -1.34
CA VAL A 57 -0.10 6.63 -0.23
C VAL A 57 0.89 7.04 0.84
N LYS A 58 0.88 8.32 1.19
CA LYS A 58 1.64 8.89 2.30
C LYS A 58 0.66 9.59 3.24
N ILE A 59 0.73 9.27 4.52
CA ILE A 59 -0.03 9.93 5.57
C ILE A 59 0.97 10.61 6.50
N ASP A 60 0.89 11.93 6.55
CA ASP A 60 1.69 12.73 7.45
C ASP A 60 1.03 12.74 8.84
N ARG A 61 1.83 12.45 9.88
CA ARG A 61 1.43 12.51 11.30
C ARG A 61 0.16 11.71 11.62
N PRO A 62 0.12 10.39 11.32
CA PRO A 62 -1.04 9.58 11.59
C PRO A 62 -1.31 9.50 13.10
N GLN A 63 -2.57 9.65 13.50
CA GLN A 63 -2.94 9.82 14.93
C GLN A 63 -3.25 8.49 15.64
N GLN A 64 -3.74 7.48 14.91
CA GLN A 64 -4.18 6.21 15.50
C GLN A 64 -3.07 5.15 15.54
N THR A 65 -2.14 5.20 14.58
CA THR A 65 -1.04 4.24 14.46
C THR A 65 0.07 4.84 13.61
N ILE A 66 1.33 4.63 13.98
CA ILE A 66 2.49 5.18 13.27
C ILE A 66 2.93 4.34 12.06
N TYR A 67 2.49 3.08 11.98
CA TYR A 67 3.02 2.14 11.00
C TYR A 67 2.35 2.28 9.63
N GLY A 68 3.15 2.30 8.56
CA GLY A 68 2.67 2.38 7.17
C GLY A 68 1.70 1.25 6.80
N GLY A 69 1.98 0.03 7.29
CA GLY A 69 1.14 -1.14 7.04
C GLY A 69 -0.26 -1.07 7.65
N THR A 70 -0.49 -0.23 8.67
CA THR A 70 -1.79 -0.08 9.32
C THR A 70 -2.45 1.25 8.99
N ALA A 71 -1.67 2.33 8.91
CA ALA A 71 -2.19 3.67 8.60
C ALA A 71 -2.50 3.85 7.10
N ALA A 72 -1.55 3.51 6.22
CA ALA A 72 -1.63 3.84 4.79
C ALA A 72 -2.15 2.69 3.91
N ALA A 73 -1.96 1.44 4.32
CA ALA A 73 -2.34 0.27 3.54
C ALA A 73 -3.87 0.11 3.28
N PRO A 74 -4.78 0.43 4.22
CA PRO A 74 -6.22 0.35 3.94
C PRO A 74 -6.66 1.32 2.83
N LEU A 75 -6.09 2.53 2.81
CA LEU A 75 -6.36 3.52 1.77
C LEU A 75 -5.77 3.08 0.42
N TRP A 76 -4.55 2.52 0.43
CA TRP A 76 -3.96 1.91 -0.75
C TRP A 76 -4.88 0.87 -1.39
N LYS A 77 -5.38 -0.06 -0.58
CA LYS A 77 -6.30 -1.12 -1.01
C LYS A 77 -7.55 -0.54 -1.65
N ALA A 78 -8.19 0.44 -0.99
CA ALA A 78 -9.41 1.07 -1.50
C ALA A 78 -9.18 1.76 -2.86
N ILE A 79 -8.06 2.48 -3.02
CA ILE A 79 -7.69 3.12 -4.29
C ILE A 79 -7.45 2.05 -5.37
N GLY A 80 -6.68 1.00 -5.06
CA GLY A 80 -6.42 -0.11 -5.97
C GLY A 80 -7.71 -0.78 -6.44
N GLN A 81 -8.61 -1.13 -5.52
CA GLN A 81 -9.92 -1.71 -5.84
C GLN A 81 -10.73 -0.79 -6.78
N GLN A 82 -10.77 0.51 -6.47
CA GLN A 82 -11.52 1.48 -7.27
C GLN A 82 -10.94 1.64 -8.68
N LEU A 83 -9.62 1.67 -8.82
CA LEU A 83 -8.95 1.78 -10.12
C LEU A 83 -9.21 0.54 -10.98
N MET A 84 -9.07 -0.65 -10.41
CA MET A 84 -9.32 -1.90 -11.13
C MET A 84 -10.77 -1.98 -11.64
N TRP A 85 -11.73 -1.60 -10.79
CA TRP A 85 -13.14 -1.54 -11.17
C TRP A 85 -13.40 -0.48 -12.25
N TYR A 86 -12.93 0.75 -12.06
CA TYR A 86 -13.21 1.88 -12.95
C TYR A 86 -12.64 1.66 -14.36
N TYR A 87 -11.42 1.12 -14.47
CA TYR A 87 -10.77 0.86 -15.75
C TYR A 87 -11.10 -0.51 -16.35
N HIS A 88 -12.01 -1.27 -15.73
CA HIS A 88 -12.40 -2.61 -16.17
C HIS A 88 -11.19 -3.54 -16.38
N VAL A 89 -10.21 -3.45 -15.49
CA VAL A 89 -9.03 -4.32 -15.52
C VAL A 89 -9.49 -5.73 -15.14
N PRO A 90 -9.16 -6.79 -15.90
CA PRO A 90 -9.50 -8.14 -15.51
C PRO A 90 -8.63 -8.60 -14.32
N PRO A 91 -9.19 -9.39 -13.38
CA PRO A 91 -8.42 -10.08 -12.33
C PRO A 91 -7.24 -10.88 -12.89
N ASP A 92 -6.08 -10.82 -12.22
CA ASP A 92 -4.86 -11.54 -12.61
C ASP A 92 -4.30 -12.46 -11.51
N GLY A 93 -4.98 -12.53 -10.37
CA GLY A 93 -4.64 -13.37 -9.23
C GLY A 93 -5.90 -13.94 -8.56
N ALA A 94 -5.77 -15.14 -7.99
CA ALA A 94 -6.82 -15.79 -7.18
C ALA A 94 -6.69 -15.39 -5.71
#